data_AF-A0A2D6BN36-F1
#
_entry.id   AF-A0A2D6BN36-F1
#
_cell.length_a   1.000
_cell.length_b   1.000
_cell.length_c   1.000
_cell.angle_alpha   90.00
_cell.angle_beta   90.00
_cell.angle_gamma   90.00
#
_symmetry.space_group_name_H-M   'P 1'
#
loop_
_entity.id
_entity.type
_entity.pdbx_description
1 polymer ?
#
loop_
_entity_poly.entity_id
_entity_poly.type
_entity_poly.pdbx_seq_one_letter_code
_entity_poly.pdbx_strand_id
1 'polypeptide(L)'
;MTVRGRGFATPAENRLVFGDYGGAGEAEVPAGRVVSWTDTRIVVNPPISAPGRYFFRMTVRRSGEGGLGAISTTDSDGISFDAVLPRPTIRGYRKSDVCPGSVLEIEGENFTGIRGAFRILWDKIADGRTYGVGLRDDAIVGWTDTQIRLSVPNDLPAYIAPGDTYQVVLAESQGSGVRSVARGPRAQLASGCGGRPTIAPAATTPGIGTWHGLDFTLAPVPKAVGVGDDLVFGGTFEAKTEELIRCLRSTPLQVRWRIVRDGSGGSVAQGEVRLNTRRKGLLARARSVSVGTYRLELNLVDPPRDVRFRPDLGGATVTVGAARLDRKVPLQPRVEPKPKLNPKVLRRPVSP
;
A
#
# COMPACT_ATOMS: atom_id res chain seq x y z
N MET A 1 18.64 19.61 -2.57
CA MET A 1 17.96 20.76 -3.20
C MET A 1 18.72 22.05 -2.86
N THR A 2 18.90 22.96 -3.82
CA THR A 2 19.43 24.32 -3.57
C THR A 2 18.33 25.33 -3.87
N VAL A 3 17.98 26.14 -2.88
CA VAL A 3 17.05 27.28 -3.00
C VAL A 3 17.88 28.55 -3.07
N ARG A 4 17.63 29.40 -4.07
CA ARG A 4 18.30 30.69 -4.26
C ARG A 4 17.30 31.81 -4.10
N GLY A 5 17.67 32.87 -3.40
CA GLY A 5 16.81 34.01 -3.09
C GLY A 5 17.59 35.14 -2.45
N ARG A 6 16.90 35.98 -1.68
CA ARG A 6 17.47 37.08 -0.88
C ARG A 6 16.67 37.20 0.41
N GLY A 7 17.29 37.68 1.49
CA GLY A 7 16.60 37.91 2.76
C GLY A 7 16.28 36.63 3.53
N PHE A 8 17.03 35.55 3.30
CA PHE A 8 16.96 34.33 4.12
C PHE A 8 17.66 34.54 5.47
N ALA A 9 17.30 35.58 6.24
CA ALA A 9 17.99 35.95 7.48
C ALA A 9 18.16 34.75 8.47
N THR A 10 18.98 34.96 9.51
CA THR A 10 19.56 33.94 10.39
C THR A 10 18.66 32.72 10.72
N PRO A 11 19.18 31.47 10.68
CA PRO A 11 18.42 30.24 10.94
C PRO A 11 17.66 30.21 12.27
N ALA A 12 18.07 31.02 13.26
CA ALA A 12 17.43 31.09 14.58
C ALA A 12 16.01 31.70 14.55
N GLU A 13 15.68 32.47 13.51
CA GLU A 13 14.41 33.21 13.42
C GLU A 13 13.45 32.60 12.38
N ASN A 14 13.95 31.69 11.54
CA ASN A 14 13.22 31.18 10.39
C ASN A 14 12.97 29.68 10.49
N ARG A 15 11.75 29.27 10.13
CA ARG A 15 11.35 27.86 10.09
C ARG A 15 11.23 27.42 8.64
N LEU A 16 11.89 26.33 8.27
CA LEU A 16 11.71 25.71 6.97
C LEU A 16 10.61 24.67 7.05
N VAL A 17 9.66 24.74 6.13
CA VAL A 17 8.53 23.82 6.03
C VAL A 17 8.61 23.11 4.69
N PHE A 18 8.43 21.80 4.74
CA PHE A 18 8.41 20.91 3.60
C PHE A 18 7.15 20.05 3.63
N GLY A 19 6.52 19.86 2.49
CA GLY A 19 5.29 19.06 2.42
C GLY A 19 5.07 18.43 1.06
N ASP A 20 4.26 17.38 1.07
CA ASP A 20 3.73 16.71 -0.12
C ASP A 20 2.29 17.17 -0.35
N TYR A 21 1.94 17.53 -1.60
CA TYR A 21 0.55 17.82 -1.97
C TYR A 21 -0.35 16.57 -1.95
N GLY A 22 0.23 15.37 -1.88
CA GLY A 22 -0.42 14.06 -1.93
C GLY A 22 -0.94 13.48 -0.60
N GLY A 23 -0.69 14.11 0.55
CA GLY A 23 -1.44 13.78 1.79
C GLY A 23 -0.66 13.41 3.05
N ALA A 24 0.66 13.60 3.12
CA ALA A 24 1.41 13.39 4.38
C ALA A 24 1.39 14.60 5.34
N GLY A 25 0.79 15.72 4.93
CA GLY A 25 0.82 16.97 5.69
C GLY A 25 2.14 17.72 5.55
N GLU A 26 2.17 18.94 6.08
CA GLU A 26 3.37 19.76 6.14
C GLU A 26 4.20 19.46 7.38
N ALA A 27 5.51 19.42 7.24
CA ALA A 27 6.45 19.17 8.34
C ALA A 27 7.58 20.19 8.33
N GLU A 28 8.08 20.52 9.52
CA GLU A 28 9.31 21.30 9.62
C GLU A 28 10.50 20.47 9.15
N VAL A 29 11.39 21.11 8.39
CA VAL A 29 12.65 20.50 7.95
C VAL A 29 13.57 20.39 9.16
N PRO A 30 13.97 19.18 9.59
CA PRO A 30 14.87 19.02 10.72
C PRO A 30 16.21 19.74 10.47
N ALA A 31 16.81 20.33 11.51
CA ALA A 31 18.08 21.05 11.39
C ALA A 31 19.19 20.21 10.74
N GLY A 32 19.27 18.91 11.04
CA GLY A 32 20.25 17.98 10.42
C GLY A 32 20.07 17.74 8.92
N ARG A 33 19.00 18.25 8.29
CA ARG A 33 18.77 18.19 6.84
C ARG A 33 19.18 19.48 6.13
N VAL A 34 19.48 20.54 6.87
CA VAL A 34 20.04 21.78 6.31
C VAL A 34 21.54 21.60 6.16
N VAL A 35 22.02 21.58 4.91
CA VAL A 35 23.42 21.39 4.57
C VAL A 35 24.19 22.71 4.69
N SER A 36 23.58 23.81 4.24
CA SER A 36 24.15 25.15 4.37
C SER A 36 23.07 26.22 4.28
N TRP A 37 23.23 27.33 4.99
CA TRP A 37 22.30 28.46 4.96
C TRP A 37 23.09 29.77 4.90
N THR A 38 22.73 30.61 3.94
CA THR A 38 23.21 31.99 3.78
C THR A 38 22.04 32.88 3.41
N ASP A 39 22.20 34.20 3.49
CA ASP A 39 21.13 35.15 3.15
C ASP A 39 20.57 35.00 1.72
N THR A 40 21.36 34.44 0.80
CA THR A 40 21.00 34.29 -0.61
C THR A 40 20.81 32.85 -1.07
N ARG A 41 21.14 31.88 -0.22
CA ARG A 41 21.15 30.46 -0.58
C ARG A 41 20.89 29.55 0.61
N ILE A 42 19.95 28.62 0.43
CA ILE A 42 19.71 27.51 1.35
C ILE A 42 19.95 26.20 0.60
N VAL A 43 20.76 25.31 1.16
CA VAL A 43 20.96 23.95 0.66
C VAL A 43 20.37 22.99 1.68
N VAL A 44 19.41 22.18 1.25
CA VAL A 44 18.71 21.21 2.09
C VAL A 44 18.66 19.86 1.42
N ASN A 45 18.64 18.80 2.22
CA ASN A 45 18.35 17.43 1.80
C ASN A 45 16.87 17.13 2.10
N PRO A 46 15.94 17.41 1.17
CA PRO A 46 14.51 17.28 1.44
C PRO A 46 14.15 15.82 1.76
N PRO A 47 13.23 15.56 2.71
CA PRO A 47 12.78 14.23 3.06
C PRO A 47 11.76 13.70 2.02
N ILE A 48 12.22 13.47 0.80
CA ILE A 48 11.42 12.89 -0.29
C ILE A 48 11.43 11.37 -0.12
N SER A 49 10.25 10.78 0.01
CA SER A 49 10.06 9.33 0.18
C SER A 49 9.21 8.68 -0.92
N ALA A 50 8.58 9.47 -1.79
CA ALA A 50 7.77 9.01 -2.90
C ALA A 50 7.92 9.96 -4.10
N PRO A 51 7.65 9.50 -5.34
CA PRO A 51 7.45 10.40 -6.46
C PRO A 51 6.18 11.23 -6.23
N GLY A 52 6.23 12.52 -6.54
CA GLY A 52 5.08 13.39 -6.28
C GLY A 52 5.41 14.86 -6.41
N ARG A 53 4.38 15.68 -6.21
CA ARG A 53 4.54 17.13 -6.19
C ARG A 53 4.74 17.57 -4.74
N TYR A 54 5.84 18.26 -4.51
CA TYR A 54 6.24 18.76 -3.20
C TYR A 54 6.26 20.28 -3.19
N PHE A 55 6.20 20.85 -1.99
CA PHE A 55 6.51 22.25 -1.77
C PHE A 55 7.55 22.42 -0.66
N PHE A 56 8.25 23.53 -0.76
CA PHE A 56 9.15 24.02 0.25
C PHE A 56 8.85 25.49 0.49
N ARG A 57 8.56 25.86 1.73
CA ARG A 57 8.35 27.26 2.12
C ARG A 57 9.13 27.58 3.38
N MET A 58 9.42 28.86 3.54
CA MET A 58 10.00 29.40 4.76
C MET A 58 8.94 30.21 5.49
N THR A 59 8.77 29.96 6.78
CA THR A 59 8.02 30.81 7.71
C THR A 59 9.01 31.73 8.38
N VAL A 60 8.85 33.04 8.17
CA VAL A 60 9.71 34.08 8.73
C VAL A 60 9.08 34.59 10.03
N ARG A 61 9.86 34.62 11.12
CA ARG A 61 9.47 35.36 12.33
C ARG A 61 10.21 36.68 12.37
N ARG A 62 9.46 37.78 12.42
CA ARG A 62 10.03 39.10 12.71
C ARG A 62 9.50 39.59 14.05
N SER A 63 10.40 40.03 14.92
CA SER A 63 10.06 40.92 16.02
C SER A 63 9.61 42.27 15.43
N GLY A 64 8.41 42.73 15.79
CA GLY A 64 7.94 44.04 15.38
C GLY A 64 8.75 45.16 16.04
N GLU A 65 9.08 46.21 15.28
CA GLU A 65 9.81 47.41 15.76
C GLU A 65 9.00 48.30 16.73
N GLY A 66 7.77 47.92 17.10
CA GLY A 66 6.90 48.73 17.95
C GLY A 66 6.83 48.23 19.39
N GLY A 67 7.88 48.45 20.20
CA GLY A 67 7.88 48.60 21.67
C GLY A 67 7.23 47.54 22.59
N LEU A 68 6.49 46.56 22.08
CA LEU A 68 5.70 45.58 22.81
C LEU A 68 5.79 44.21 22.13
N GLY A 69 7.01 43.69 21.92
CA GLY A 69 7.30 42.26 21.74
C GLY A 69 6.48 41.43 20.72
N ALA A 70 5.73 42.06 19.81
CA ALA A 70 4.82 41.34 18.92
C ALA A 70 5.63 40.59 17.86
N ILE A 71 5.58 39.26 17.91
CA ILE A 71 6.18 38.38 16.90
C ILE A 71 5.18 38.25 15.76
N SER A 72 5.51 38.80 14.60
CA SER A 72 4.78 38.55 13.36
C SER A 72 5.35 37.30 12.68
N THR A 73 4.48 36.40 12.23
CA THR A 73 4.85 35.25 11.42
C THR A 73 4.29 35.44 10.01
N THR A 74 5.12 35.26 9.00
CA THR A 74 4.70 35.34 7.60
C THR A 74 5.29 34.19 6.82
N ASP A 75 4.43 33.45 6.12
CA ASP A 75 4.87 32.42 5.19
C ASP A 75 5.30 33.05 3.87
N SER A 76 6.45 32.62 3.35
CA SER A 76 6.81 32.88 1.97
C SER A 76 5.87 32.13 1.01
N ASP A 77 5.74 32.65 -0.22
CA ASP A 77 4.99 32.01 -1.31
C ASP A 77 5.48 30.57 -1.62
N GLY A 78 6.69 30.24 -1.16
CA GLY A 78 7.29 28.93 -1.30
C GLY A 78 7.66 28.61 -2.75
N ILE A 79 8.20 27.41 -2.93
CA ILE A 79 8.45 26.82 -4.24
C ILE A 79 7.75 25.47 -4.30
N SER A 80 7.10 25.20 -5.44
CA SER A 80 6.62 23.86 -5.78
C SER A 80 7.62 23.19 -6.70
N PHE A 81 7.78 21.88 -6.56
CA PHE A 81 8.60 21.09 -7.47
C PHE A 81 8.11 19.65 -7.54
N ASP A 82 8.36 19.00 -8.66
CA ASP A 82 8.09 17.57 -8.82
C ASP A 82 9.34 16.77 -8.45
N ALA A 83 9.17 15.85 -7.50
CA ALA A 83 10.22 14.91 -7.15
C ALA A 83 10.05 13.62 -7.95
N VAL A 84 11.14 13.18 -8.57
CA VAL A 84 11.25 11.87 -9.21
C VAL A 84 12.26 11.07 -8.42
N LEU A 85 11.87 9.87 -7.98
CA LEU A 85 12.84 8.95 -7.37
C LEU A 85 13.69 8.28 -8.46
N PRO A 86 14.98 8.03 -8.19
CA PRO A 86 15.79 7.24 -9.11
C PRO A 86 15.14 5.87 -9.33
N ARG A 87 15.11 5.42 -10.58
CA ARG A 87 14.49 4.13 -10.91
C ARG A 87 15.31 3.00 -10.28
N PRO A 88 14.68 2.12 -9.48
CA PRO A 88 15.39 0.97 -8.95
C PRO A 88 15.74 0.02 -10.08
N THR A 89 16.86 -0.69 -9.93
CA THR A 89 17.22 -1.79 -10.84
C THR A 89 17.51 -3.03 -10.03
N ILE A 90 17.06 -4.20 -10.49
CA ILE A 90 17.48 -5.48 -9.96
C ILE A 90 18.44 -6.07 -10.98
N ARG A 91 19.69 -6.29 -10.56
CA ARG A 91 20.74 -6.88 -11.41
C ARG A 91 20.75 -8.39 -11.30
N GLY A 92 20.55 -8.91 -10.10
CA GLY A 92 20.74 -10.33 -9.85
C GLY A 92 20.23 -10.80 -8.50
N TYR A 93 20.40 -12.09 -8.28
CA TYR A 93 20.25 -12.73 -7.00
C TYR A 93 21.61 -13.28 -6.61
N ARG A 94 22.04 -13.05 -5.37
CA ARG A 94 23.30 -13.62 -4.88
C ARG A 94 23.27 -15.15 -4.92
N LYS A 95 22.10 -15.71 -4.66
CA LYS A 95 21.78 -17.13 -4.83
C LYS A 95 20.40 -17.26 -5.46
N SER A 96 20.29 -18.04 -6.53
CA SER A 96 19.04 -18.21 -7.30
C SER A 96 18.29 -19.49 -6.95
N ASP A 97 18.98 -20.50 -6.43
CA ASP A 97 18.44 -21.77 -5.94
C ASP A 97 18.10 -21.68 -4.45
N VAL A 98 17.04 -20.93 -4.14
CA VAL A 98 16.62 -20.70 -2.75
C VAL A 98 15.51 -21.66 -2.32
N CYS A 99 15.45 -21.94 -1.02
CA CYS A 99 14.41 -22.76 -0.40
C CYS A 99 13.40 -21.89 0.35
N PRO A 100 12.14 -22.32 0.48
CA PRO A 100 11.21 -21.70 1.42
C PRO A 100 11.85 -21.57 2.81
N GLY A 101 11.69 -20.41 3.42
CA GLY A 101 12.22 -20.04 4.74
C GLY A 101 13.67 -19.58 4.75
N SER A 102 14.38 -19.73 3.64
CA SER A 102 15.74 -19.20 3.51
C SER A 102 15.73 -17.70 3.19
N VAL A 103 16.89 -17.05 3.30
CA VAL A 103 17.05 -15.65 2.92
C VAL A 103 17.51 -15.57 1.46
N LEU A 104 16.72 -14.92 0.63
CA LEU A 104 17.09 -14.49 -0.72
C LEU A 104 17.72 -13.10 -0.65
N GLU A 105 18.91 -12.94 -1.21
CA GLU A 105 19.56 -11.64 -1.34
C GLU A 105 19.47 -11.16 -2.80
N ILE A 106 18.81 -10.02 -2.98
CA ILE A 106 18.59 -9.35 -4.26
C ILE A 106 19.60 -8.24 -4.38
N GLU A 107 20.33 -8.24 -5.48
CA GLU A 107 21.37 -7.27 -5.79
C GLU A 107 20.88 -6.27 -6.83
N GLY A 108 21.20 -5.00 -6.62
CA GLY A 108 20.75 -3.92 -7.48
C GLY A 108 21.24 -2.56 -7.04
N GLU A 109 20.48 -1.52 -7.40
CA GLU A 109 20.81 -0.12 -7.12
C GLU A 109 19.55 0.72 -6.92
N ASN A 110 19.72 1.86 -6.23
CA ASN A 110 18.67 2.85 -5.95
C ASN A 110 17.53 2.29 -5.10
N PHE A 111 17.84 1.42 -4.13
CA PHE A 111 16.85 0.83 -3.25
C PHE A 111 16.54 1.72 -2.02
N THR A 112 17.44 2.58 -1.54
CA THR A 112 17.20 3.30 -0.26
C THR A 112 16.05 4.30 -0.31
N GLY A 113 15.76 4.87 -1.48
CA GLY A 113 14.66 5.84 -1.67
C GLY A 113 13.27 5.21 -1.80
N ILE A 114 13.16 3.88 -1.88
CA ILE A 114 11.94 3.19 -2.30
C ILE A 114 11.28 2.31 -1.22
N ARG A 115 11.90 2.17 -0.04
CA ARG A 115 11.51 1.22 1.03
C ARG A 115 10.09 1.40 1.61
N GLY A 116 9.38 2.49 1.30
CA GLY A 116 7.96 2.67 1.67
C GLY A 116 7.04 3.08 0.51
N ALA A 117 7.59 3.27 -0.69
CA ALA A 117 6.83 3.67 -1.87
C ALA A 117 6.53 2.49 -2.81
N PHE A 118 7.23 1.35 -2.63
CA PHE A 118 7.19 0.23 -3.55
C PHE A 118 6.93 -1.07 -2.79
N ARG A 119 6.16 -1.94 -3.42
CA ARG A 119 5.89 -3.30 -2.97
C ARG A 119 6.85 -4.26 -3.65
N ILE A 120 7.20 -5.32 -2.92
CA ILE A 120 7.90 -6.45 -3.50
C ILE A 120 6.87 -7.50 -3.88
N LEU A 121 6.86 -7.88 -5.15
CA LEU A 121 6.06 -8.99 -5.65
C LEU A 121 6.98 -10.17 -5.92
N TRP A 122 6.49 -11.35 -5.59
CA TRP A 122 7.03 -12.63 -6.01
C TRP A 122 6.19 -13.14 -7.18
N ASP A 123 6.72 -13.05 -8.40
CA ASP A 123 6.10 -13.58 -9.60
C ASP A 123 6.52 -15.03 -9.80
N LYS A 124 5.61 -15.99 -9.65
CA LYS A 124 5.80 -17.35 -10.15
C LYS A 124 5.46 -17.40 -11.63
N ILE A 125 6.26 -18.13 -12.40
CA ILE A 125 6.05 -18.37 -13.82
C ILE A 125 5.85 -19.87 -14.02
N ALA A 126 4.63 -20.26 -14.39
CA ALA A 126 4.26 -21.65 -14.68
C ALA A 126 3.27 -21.68 -15.84
N ASP A 127 3.41 -22.66 -16.74
CA ASP A 127 2.53 -22.88 -17.90
C ASP A 127 2.32 -21.62 -18.77
N GLY A 128 3.37 -20.81 -18.93
CA GLY A 128 3.31 -19.54 -19.67
C GLY A 128 2.52 -18.43 -18.98
N ARG A 129 2.06 -18.63 -17.73
CA ARG A 129 1.33 -17.66 -16.92
C ARG A 129 2.18 -17.15 -15.77
N THR A 130 1.95 -15.89 -15.38
CA THR A 130 2.61 -15.24 -14.24
C THR A 130 1.61 -15.03 -13.11
N TYR A 131 1.98 -15.51 -11.92
CA TYR A 131 1.21 -15.38 -10.68
C TYR A 131 2.01 -14.54 -9.70
N GLY A 132 1.62 -13.28 -9.54
CA GLY A 132 2.28 -12.34 -8.62
C GLY A 132 1.66 -12.36 -7.24
N VAL A 133 2.48 -12.56 -6.21
CA VAL A 133 2.08 -12.45 -4.80
C VAL A 133 2.82 -11.28 -4.18
N GLY A 134 2.10 -10.34 -3.58
CA GLY A 134 2.71 -9.27 -2.79
C GLY A 134 3.32 -9.83 -1.50
N LEU A 135 4.61 -9.60 -1.30
CA LEU A 135 5.28 -9.95 -0.05
C LEU A 135 4.89 -8.94 1.04
N ARG A 136 4.71 -9.47 2.25
CA ARG A 136 4.49 -8.69 3.45
C ARG A 136 5.79 -7.99 3.88
N ASP A 137 5.66 -6.89 4.62
CA ASP A 137 6.83 -6.14 5.11
C ASP A 137 7.70 -6.96 6.07
N ASP A 138 7.12 -7.92 6.79
CA ASP A 138 7.84 -8.84 7.69
C ASP A 138 8.71 -9.87 6.94
N ALA A 139 8.46 -10.08 5.63
CA ALA A 139 9.35 -10.87 4.78
C ALA A 139 10.65 -10.12 4.47
N ILE A 140 10.71 -8.80 4.67
CA ILE A 140 11.91 -7.99 4.42
C ILE A 140 12.81 -8.05 5.65
N VAL A 141 13.88 -8.85 5.58
CA VAL A 141 14.84 -9.00 6.68
C VAL A 141 15.99 -7.99 6.62
N GLY A 142 16.19 -7.32 5.49
CA GLY A 142 17.21 -6.30 5.34
C GLY A 142 17.03 -5.46 4.08
N TRP A 143 17.44 -4.20 4.16
CA TRP A 143 17.30 -3.26 3.04
C TRP A 143 18.41 -2.20 3.10
N THR A 144 19.20 -2.14 2.05
CA THR A 144 20.25 -1.14 1.82
C THR A 144 20.04 -0.52 0.44
N ASP A 145 20.94 0.32 -0.05
CA ASP A 145 20.77 0.93 -1.37
C ASP A 145 21.05 -0.03 -2.52
N THR A 146 21.89 -1.03 -2.28
CA THR A 146 22.37 -1.99 -3.28
C THR A 146 21.87 -3.41 -3.05
N GLN A 147 21.25 -3.66 -1.91
CA GLN A 147 20.78 -4.99 -1.53
C GLN A 147 19.43 -4.97 -0.82
N ILE A 148 18.55 -5.89 -1.20
CA ILE A 148 17.33 -6.23 -0.47
C ILE A 148 17.46 -7.70 -0.03
N ARG A 149 17.23 -7.97 1.25
CA ARG A 149 17.27 -9.31 1.82
C ARG A 149 15.85 -9.70 2.21
N LEU A 150 15.36 -10.81 1.66
CA LEU A 150 14.00 -11.30 1.85
C LEU A 150 14.02 -12.70 2.46
N SER A 151 13.20 -12.91 3.48
CA SER A 151 12.81 -14.27 3.88
C SER A 151 11.88 -14.81 2.81
N VAL A 152 12.28 -15.89 2.14
CA VAL A 152 11.44 -16.62 1.18
C VAL A 152 10.28 -17.21 1.98
N PRO A 153 9.02 -16.86 1.70
CA PRO A 153 7.94 -17.29 2.60
C PRO A 153 7.75 -18.82 2.63
N ASN A 154 7.52 -19.35 3.84
CA ASN A 154 7.35 -20.77 4.14
C ASN A 154 5.93 -21.31 3.83
N ASP A 155 4.98 -20.40 3.71
CA ASP A 155 3.55 -20.63 3.50
C ASP A 155 3.16 -20.57 2.01
N LEU A 156 4.13 -20.28 1.14
CA LEU A 156 4.01 -20.37 -0.31
C LEU A 156 3.82 -21.77 -0.94
N PRO A 157 3.88 -22.95 -0.27
CA PRO A 157 3.69 -24.25 -0.94
C PRO A 157 2.38 -24.42 -1.72
N ALA A 158 1.33 -23.63 -1.43
CA ALA A 158 0.10 -23.63 -2.23
C ALA A 158 0.27 -22.97 -3.62
N TYR A 159 1.31 -22.14 -3.78
CA TYR A 159 1.58 -21.37 -4.99
C TYR A 159 2.94 -21.69 -5.57
N ILE A 160 3.87 -22.26 -4.82
CA ILE A 160 5.28 -22.39 -5.18
C ILE A 160 5.79 -23.77 -4.79
N ALA A 161 6.16 -24.54 -5.80
CA ALA A 161 6.78 -25.84 -5.66
C ALA A 161 8.30 -25.75 -5.96
N PRO A 162 9.10 -26.63 -5.34
CA PRO A 162 10.48 -26.88 -5.80
C PRO A 162 10.53 -27.06 -7.32
N GLY A 163 11.48 -26.39 -7.98
CA GLY A 163 11.61 -26.40 -9.45
C GLY A 163 10.78 -25.35 -10.19
N ASP A 164 9.85 -24.65 -9.53
CA ASP A 164 9.13 -23.55 -10.16
C ASP A 164 10.08 -22.39 -10.51
N THR A 165 9.79 -21.75 -11.65
CA THR A 165 10.46 -20.51 -12.03
C THR A 165 9.84 -19.34 -11.30
N TYR A 166 10.68 -18.46 -10.76
CA TYR A 166 10.26 -17.24 -10.10
C TYR A 166 11.01 -16.01 -10.62
N GLN A 167 10.45 -14.85 -10.32
CA GLN A 167 11.03 -13.55 -10.55
C GLN A 167 10.58 -12.60 -9.43
N VAL A 168 11.53 -11.87 -8.84
CA VAL A 168 11.19 -10.79 -7.91
C VAL A 168 10.96 -9.49 -8.69
N VAL A 169 9.89 -8.78 -8.33
CA VAL A 169 9.47 -7.54 -8.99
C VAL A 169 9.30 -6.46 -7.94
N LEU A 170 9.91 -5.30 -8.18
CA LEU A 170 9.58 -4.08 -7.46
C LEU A 170 8.46 -3.38 -8.21
N ALA A 171 7.40 -3.02 -7.49
CA ALA A 171 6.24 -2.40 -8.09
C ALA A 171 5.74 -1.20 -7.29
N GLU A 172 5.37 -0.15 -8.00
CA GLU A 172 4.79 1.06 -7.46
C GLU A 172 3.27 0.95 -7.44
N SER A 173 2.63 1.45 -6.39
CA SER A 173 1.18 1.64 -6.39
C SER A 173 0.85 2.92 -7.17
N GLN A 174 0.24 2.80 -8.35
CA GLN A 174 -0.26 3.94 -9.13
C GLN A 174 -1.79 3.91 -9.17
N GLY A 175 -2.42 4.74 -8.32
CA GLY A 175 -3.88 4.80 -8.22
C GLY A 175 -4.48 3.45 -7.82
N SER A 176 -5.29 2.84 -8.69
CA SER A 176 -5.87 1.50 -8.49
C SER A 176 -5.00 0.35 -9.03
N GLY A 177 -3.87 0.66 -9.68
CA GLY A 177 -3.01 -0.31 -10.33
C GLY A 177 -1.67 -0.49 -9.64
N VAL A 178 -1.02 -1.62 -9.93
CA VAL A 178 0.36 -1.89 -9.54
C VAL A 178 1.22 -1.87 -10.80
N ARG A 179 2.21 -0.97 -10.84
CA ARG A 179 3.12 -0.82 -11.97
C ARG A 179 4.48 -1.40 -11.60
N SER A 180 4.96 -2.38 -12.35
CA SER A 180 6.34 -2.85 -12.22
C SER A 180 7.32 -1.74 -12.59
N VAL A 181 8.29 -1.49 -11.70
CA VAL A 181 9.36 -0.50 -11.91
C VAL A 181 10.74 -1.14 -12.04
N ALA A 182 10.93 -2.33 -11.45
CA ALA A 182 12.10 -3.17 -11.68
C ALA A 182 11.69 -4.63 -11.65
N ARG A 183 12.36 -5.45 -12.46
CA ARG A 183 12.19 -6.90 -12.48
C ARG A 183 13.57 -7.54 -12.41
N GLY A 184 13.74 -8.49 -11.49
CA GLY A 184 14.96 -9.28 -11.42
C GLY A 184 15.04 -10.31 -12.55
N PRO A 185 16.17 -11.03 -12.66
CA PRO A 185 16.25 -12.16 -13.57
C PRO A 185 15.27 -13.26 -13.17
N ARG A 186 14.97 -14.17 -14.10
CA ARG A 186 14.23 -15.40 -13.75
C ARG A 186 15.18 -16.36 -13.05
N ALA A 187 14.69 -17.05 -12.03
CA ALA A 187 15.43 -18.05 -11.29
C ALA A 187 14.54 -19.25 -11.01
N GLN A 188 15.12 -20.37 -10.60
CA GLN A 188 14.39 -21.58 -10.22
C GLN A 188 14.57 -21.87 -8.75
N LEU A 189 13.48 -22.21 -8.09
CA LEU A 189 13.57 -22.68 -6.71
C LEU A 189 14.27 -24.03 -6.67
N ALA A 190 15.07 -24.22 -5.62
CA ALA A 190 15.82 -25.44 -5.45
C ALA A 190 14.88 -26.65 -5.47
N SER A 191 15.14 -27.61 -6.38
CA SER A 191 14.39 -28.86 -6.51
C SER A 191 14.66 -29.83 -5.35
N GLY A 192 15.85 -29.72 -4.75
CA GLY A 192 16.29 -30.47 -3.59
C GLY A 192 16.50 -29.56 -2.39
N CYS A 193 15.41 -29.05 -1.81
CA CYS A 193 15.47 -28.46 -0.47
C CYS A 193 15.65 -29.60 0.55
N GLY A 194 16.91 -29.98 0.76
CA GLY A 194 17.32 -30.94 1.78
C GLY A 194 16.87 -30.43 3.15
N GLY A 195 15.74 -30.93 3.59
CA GLY A 195 14.99 -30.35 4.69
C GLY A 195 13.66 -29.79 4.19
N ARG A 196 12.62 -30.62 4.29
CA ARG A 196 11.42 -30.17 5.00
C ARG A 196 11.91 -29.33 6.19
N PRO A 197 11.32 -28.18 6.54
CA PRO A 197 11.41 -27.77 7.93
C PRO A 197 10.80 -28.92 8.74
N THR A 198 11.64 -29.86 9.16
CA THR A 198 11.51 -30.44 10.47
C THR A 198 11.61 -29.21 11.36
N ILE A 199 10.47 -28.62 11.68
CA ILE A 199 10.31 -27.90 12.92
C ILE A 199 10.98 -28.83 13.92
N ALA A 200 12.17 -28.48 14.42
CA ALA A 200 12.72 -29.20 15.55
C ALA A 200 11.60 -29.15 16.58
N PRO A 201 11.00 -30.28 16.96
CA PRO A 201 10.01 -30.24 18.02
C PRO A 201 10.74 -29.62 19.20
N ALA A 202 10.23 -28.48 19.67
CA ALA A 202 10.53 -28.04 21.02
C ALA A 202 10.41 -29.29 21.90
N ALA A 203 11.45 -29.56 22.68
CA ALA A 203 11.66 -30.78 23.45
C ALA A 203 10.33 -31.48 23.80
N THR A 204 10.19 -32.71 23.32
CA THR A 204 9.03 -33.57 23.55
C THR A 204 8.76 -33.71 25.04
N THR A 205 7.88 -32.88 25.56
CA THR A 205 6.88 -33.33 26.52
C THR A 205 5.83 -34.08 25.70
N PRO A 206 5.56 -35.36 25.96
CA PRO A 206 4.64 -36.14 25.15
C PRO A 206 3.23 -35.58 25.29
N GLY A 207 2.70 -35.00 24.22
CA GLY A 207 1.34 -34.47 24.17
C GLY A 207 0.91 -33.99 22.78
N ILE A 208 0.11 -34.83 22.11
CA ILE A 208 -0.93 -34.48 21.12
C ILE A 208 -0.43 -33.92 19.77
N GLY A 209 -0.62 -34.70 18.70
CA GLY A 209 -0.27 -34.36 17.32
C GLY A 209 -0.92 -33.07 16.80
N THR A 210 -0.20 -32.37 15.93
CA THR A 210 -0.61 -31.11 15.29
C THR A 210 -1.51 -31.41 14.09
N TRP A 211 -2.80 -31.07 14.18
CA TRP A 211 -3.79 -31.30 13.13
C TRP A 211 -4.03 -30.04 12.30
N HIS A 212 -3.66 -30.04 11.01
CA HIS A 212 -3.99 -28.99 10.04
C HIS A 212 -5.23 -29.41 9.25
N GLY A 213 -6.41 -28.85 9.57
CA GLY A 213 -7.69 -29.33 9.04
C GLY A 213 -8.54 -28.35 8.23
N LEU A 214 -8.31 -27.04 8.28
CA LEU A 214 -9.20 -26.03 7.68
C LEU A 214 -8.41 -25.00 6.86
N ASP A 215 -8.80 -24.85 5.60
CA ASP A 215 -8.25 -23.86 4.67
C ASP A 215 -9.28 -22.79 4.32
N PHE A 216 -8.81 -21.60 3.93
CA PHE A 216 -9.62 -20.57 3.30
C PHE A 216 -9.06 -20.24 1.92
N THR A 217 -9.90 -20.37 0.89
CA THR A 217 -9.56 -20.00 -0.49
C THR A 217 -10.27 -18.71 -0.84
N LEU A 218 -9.51 -17.65 -1.08
CA LEU A 218 -10.04 -16.36 -1.51
C LEU A 218 -10.56 -16.44 -2.95
N ALA A 219 -11.76 -15.88 -3.19
CA ALA A 219 -12.27 -15.69 -4.54
C ALA A 219 -11.51 -14.56 -5.24
N PRO A 220 -11.42 -14.56 -6.59
CA PRO A 220 -10.82 -13.46 -7.33
C PRO A 220 -11.44 -12.12 -6.93
N VAL A 221 -10.59 -11.19 -6.49
CA VAL A 221 -11.04 -9.85 -6.10
C VAL A 221 -11.04 -8.93 -7.33
N PRO A 222 -12.11 -8.16 -7.59
CA PRO A 222 -12.10 -7.14 -8.64
C PRO A 222 -10.89 -6.20 -8.54
N LYS A 223 -10.21 -5.99 -9.66
CA LYS A 223 -8.92 -5.26 -9.75
C LYS A 223 -9.02 -3.74 -9.53
N ALA A 224 -10.22 -3.17 -9.48
CA ALA A 224 -10.40 -1.74 -9.26
C ALA A 224 -11.68 -1.48 -8.48
N VAL A 225 -11.54 -0.77 -7.35
CA VAL A 225 -12.64 -0.28 -6.52
C VAL A 225 -12.35 1.21 -6.28
N GLY A 226 -13.30 2.08 -6.57
CA GLY A 226 -13.20 3.51 -6.29
C GLY A 226 -13.69 3.85 -4.89
N VAL A 227 -13.34 5.02 -4.38
CA VAL A 227 -13.92 5.52 -3.12
C VAL A 227 -15.43 5.66 -3.25
N GLY A 228 -16.18 5.10 -2.30
CA GLY A 228 -17.64 5.06 -2.30
C GLY A 228 -18.23 3.74 -2.84
N ASP A 229 -17.42 2.94 -3.54
CA ASP A 229 -17.81 1.62 -4.04
C ASP A 229 -17.77 0.57 -2.92
N ASP A 230 -18.51 -0.52 -3.14
CA ASP A 230 -18.51 -1.69 -2.28
C ASP A 230 -17.21 -2.50 -2.45
N LEU A 231 -16.50 -2.67 -1.34
CA LEU A 231 -15.43 -3.65 -1.18
C LEU A 231 -16.07 -5.00 -0.92
N VAL A 232 -15.79 -5.97 -1.80
CA VAL A 232 -16.33 -7.32 -1.66
C VAL A 232 -15.16 -8.30 -1.56
N PHE A 233 -15.05 -8.95 -0.40
CA PHE A 233 -14.16 -10.08 -0.21
C PHE A 233 -15.00 -11.36 -0.14
N GLY A 234 -14.87 -12.19 -1.17
CA GLY A 234 -15.48 -13.51 -1.21
C GLY A 234 -14.43 -14.60 -0.99
N GLY A 235 -14.84 -15.74 -0.45
CA GLY A 235 -14.00 -16.92 -0.40
C GLY A 235 -14.73 -18.13 0.15
N THR A 236 -14.03 -19.26 0.22
CA THR A 236 -14.59 -20.53 0.70
C THR A 236 -13.68 -21.14 1.75
N PHE A 237 -14.24 -21.44 2.91
CA PHE A 237 -13.64 -22.31 3.90
C PHE A 237 -13.80 -23.76 3.48
N GLU A 238 -12.77 -24.57 3.63
CA GLU A 238 -12.78 -26.01 3.36
C GLU A 238 -12.11 -26.81 4.47
N ALA A 239 -12.88 -27.68 5.12
CA ALA A 239 -12.36 -28.69 6.04
C ALA A 239 -11.81 -29.89 5.23
N LYS A 240 -10.55 -30.25 5.48
CA LYS A 240 -9.80 -31.28 4.78
C LYS A 240 -9.84 -32.64 5.47
N THR A 241 -10.11 -32.69 6.79
CA THR A 241 -10.10 -33.94 7.58
C THR A 241 -11.51 -34.36 7.98
N GLU A 242 -11.75 -35.67 8.02
CA GLU A 242 -13.05 -36.24 8.41
C GLU A 242 -13.36 -36.00 9.89
N GLU A 243 -12.35 -35.92 10.74
CA GLU A 243 -12.47 -35.58 12.16
C GLU A 243 -13.03 -34.16 12.33
N LEU A 244 -12.47 -33.19 11.60
CA LEU A 244 -12.96 -31.82 11.62
C LEU A 244 -14.36 -31.74 11.00
N ILE A 245 -14.61 -32.42 9.89
CA ILE A 245 -15.94 -32.45 9.26
C ILE A 245 -16.99 -32.98 10.26
N ARG A 246 -16.66 -34.02 11.03
CA ARG A 246 -17.53 -34.57 12.08
C ARG A 246 -17.71 -33.58 13.22
N CYS A 247 -16.62 -32.95 13.68
CA CYS A 247 -16.65 -31.91 14.71
C CYS A 247 -17.52 -30.71 14.30
N LEU A 248 -17.41 -30.22 13.06
CA LEU A 248 -18.21 -29.10 12.54
C LEU A 248 -19.72 -29.37 12.58
N ARG A 249 -20.13 -30.64 12.45
CA ARG A 249 -21.55 -31.02 12.52
C ARG A 249 -22.09 -30.95 13.96
N SER A 250 -21.30 -31.33 14.95
CA SER A 250 -21.70 -31.33 16.36
C SER A 250 -21.44 -29.98 17.04
N THR A 251 -20.36 -29.31 16.66
CA THR A 251 -19.84 -28.10 17.29
C THR A 251 -19.35 -27.15 16.21
N PRO A 252 -20.26 -26.33 15.65
CA PRO A 252 -19.88 -25.41 14.60
C PRO A 252 -18.85 -24.39 15.10
N LEU A 253 -17.84 -24.14 14.29
CA LEU A 253 -16.82 -23.14 14.60
C LEU A 253 -17.30 -21.75 14.24
N GLN A 254 -16.83 -20.76 14.99
CA GLN A 254 -17.04 -19.37 14.69
C GLN A 254 -15.75 -18.74 14.16
N VAL A 255 -15.86 -18.04 13.04
CA VAL A 255 -14.77 -17.23 12.48
C VAL A 255 -15.22 -15.79 12.45
N ARG A 256 -14.55 -14.94 13.23
CA ARG A 256 -14.61 -13.48 13.11
C ARG A 256 -13.84 -13.04 11.88
N TRP A 257 -14.45 -12.17 11.10
CA TRP A 257 -13.80 -11.52 9.99
C TRP A 257 -13.82 -10.01 10.18
N ARG A 258 -12.78 -9.33 9.71
CA ARG A 258 -12.68 -7.87 9.73
C ARG A 258 -12.12 -7.39 8.41
N ILE A 259 -12.66 -6.32 7.88
CA ILE A 259 -12.03 -5.55 6.80
C ILE A 259 -11.37 -4.36 7.46
N VAL A 260 -10.05 -4.28 7.37
CA VAL A 260 -9.25 -3.19 7.91
C VAL A 260 -8.64 -2.39 6.76
N ARG A 261 -8.39 -1.11 6.97
CA ARG A 261 -7.56 -0.32 6.05
C ARG A 261 -6.18 -0.16 6.67
N ASP A 262 -5.14 -0.43 5.88
CA ASP A 262 -3.76 -0.31 6.32
C ASP A 262 -3.51 1.12 6.85
N GLY A 263 -2.87 1.21 8.02
CA GLY A 263 -2.58 2.49 8.69
C GLY A 263 -3.77 3.16 9.37
N SER A 264 -5.00 2.64 9.23
CA SER A 264 -6.12 3.04 10.08
C SER A 264 -6.23 2.04 11.23
N GLY A 265 -6.13 2.50 12.48
CA GLY A 265 -6.22 1.62 13.66
C GLY A 265 -7.59 0.93 13.86
N GLY A 266 -8.51 1.03 12.90
CA GLY A 266 -9.89 0.55 12.99
C GLY A 266 -10.29 -0.35 11.81
N SER A 267 -11.28 -1.20 12.05
CA SER A 267 -11.95 -1.98 11.00
C SER A 267 -13.05 -1.15 10.36
N VAL A 268 -13.11 -1.15 9.03
CA VAL A 268 -14.20 -0.53 8.25
C VAL A 268 -15.44 -1.41 8.16
N ALA A 269 -15.29 -2.72 8.34
CA ALA A 269 -16.39 -3.64 8.55
C ALA A 269 -15.92 -4.86 9.35
N GLN A 270 -16.85 -5.54 10.01
CA GLN A 270 -16.57 -6.78 10.72
C GLN A 270 -17.82 -7.62 10.83
N GLY A 271 -17.65 -8.91 11.08
CA GLY A 271 -18.74 -9.82 11.36
C GLY A 271 -18.23 -11.20 11.71
N GLU A 272 -19.15 -12.16 11.73
CA GLU A 272 -18.86 -13.54 12.09
C GLU A 272 -19.48 -14.49 11.07
N VAL A 273 -18.82 -15.62 10.84
CA VAL A 273 -19.36 -16.73 10.05
C VAL A 273 -19.25 -18.02 10.84
N ARG A 274 -20.35 -18.78 10.83
CA ARG A 274 -20.44 -20.08 11.49
C ARG A 274 -20.13 -21.18 10.47
N LEU A 275 -19.07 -21.95 10.73
CA LEU A 275 -18.68 -23.11 9.95
C LEU A 275 -19.34 -24.35 10.56
N ASN A 276 -20.26 -24.97 9.85
CA ASN A 276 -21.00 -26.17 10.30
C ASN A 276 -20.99 -27.29 9.26
N THR A 277 -20.23 -27.12 8.19
CA THR A 277 -20.22 -27.97 7.00
C THR A 277 -18.80 -28.06 6.46
N ARG A 278 -18.53 -29.09 5.65
CA ARG A 278 -17.21 -29.29 5.03
C ARG A 278 -16.74 -28.08 4.24
N ARG A 279 -17.67 -27.42 3.53
CA ARG A 279 -17.39 -26.22 2.73
C ARG A 279 -18.37 -25.12 3.10
N LYS A 280 -17.87 -23.91 3.35
CA LYS A 280 -18.69 -22.75 3.72
C LYS A 280 -18.18 -21.50 3.02
N GLY A 281 -19.05 -20.83 2.27
CA GLY A 281 -18.74 -19.54 1.67
C GLY A 281 -18.71 -18.42 2.70
N LEU A 282 -17.84 -17.44 2.47
CA LEU A 282 -17.82 -16.14 3.13
C LEU A 282 -17.99 -15.05 2.09
N LEU A 283 -18.81 -14.06 2.43
CA LEU A 283 -18.95 -12.82 1.67
C LEU A 283 -18.90 -11.65 2.66
N ALA A 284 -17.73 -11.03 2.79
CA ALA A 284 -17.54 -9.84 3.59
C ALA A 284 -17.67 -8.61 2.69
N ARG A 285 -18.46 -7.63 3.14
CA ARG A 285 -18.69 -6.38 2.41
C ARG A 285 -18.40 -5.17 3.30
N ALA A 286 -17.79 -4.15 2.72
CA ALA A 286 -17.60 -2.85 3.34
C ALA A 286 -17.76 -1.76 2.29
N ARG A 287 -18.15 -0.55 2.69
CA ARG A 287 -18.04 0.59 1.79
C ARG A 287 -16.64 1.18 1.88
N SER A 288 -16.01 1.42 0.75
CA SER A 288 -14.73 2.14 0.74
C SER A 288 -14.97 3.61 1.10
N VAL A 289 -14.28 4.09 2.13
CA VAL A 289 -14.46 5.46 2.66
C VAL A 289 -13.30 6.38 2.30
N SER A 290 -12.16 5.82 1.90
CA SER A 290 -10.99 6.58 1.49
C SER A 290 -10.09 5.74 0.59
N VAL A 291 -9.17 6.42 -0.10
CA VAL A 291 -8.12 5.77 -0.89
C VAL A 291 -7.22 4.98 0.05
N GLY A 292 -6.76 3.79 -0.36
CA GLY A 292 -5.84 2.99 0.44
C GLY A 292 -5.93 1.51 0.17
N THR A 293 -5.19 0.72 0.95
CA THR A 293 -5.26 -0.74 0.89
C THR A 293 -6.14 -1.25 2.00
N TYR A 294 -7.09 -2.09 1.61
CA TYR A 294 -8.03 -2.75 2.49
C TYR A 294 -7.66 -4.22 2.57
N ARG A 295 -7.65 -4.78 3.78
CA ARG A 295 -7.32 -6.18 4.05
C ARG A 295 -8.48 -6.90 4.72
N LEU A 296 -8.79 -8.12 4.27
CA LEU A 296 -9.62 -9.05 5.03
C LEU A 296 -8.74 -9.81 6.02
N GLU A 297 -9.11 -9.74 7.30
CA GLU A 297 -8.54 -10.51 8.41
C GLU A 297 -9.55 -11.54 8.88
N LEU A 298 -9.09 -12.76 9.17
CA LEU A 298 -9.92 -13.88 9.60
C LEU A 298 -9.35 -14.49 10.89
N ASN A 299 -10.17 -14.56 11.94
CA ASN A 299 -9.80 -15.03 13.27
C ASN A 299 -10.83 -16.04 13.78
N LEU A 300 -10.39 -17.17 14.34
CA LEU A 300 -11.33 -18.08 15.01
C LEU A 300 -11.70 -17.57 16.40
N VAL A 301 -12.95 -17.80 16.78
CA VAL A 301 -13.47 -17.53 18.12
C VAL A 301 -13.51 -18.85 18.88
N ASP A 302 -12.86 -18.89 20.04
CA ASP A 302 -12.87 -20.02 20.98
C ASP A 302 -12.67 -21.38 20.29
N PRO A 303 -11.55 -21.60 19.58
CA PRO A 303 -11.31 -22.85 18.89
C PRO A 303 -11.33 -24.02 19.89
N PRO A 304 -11.95 -25.17 19.56
CA PRO A 304 -11.90 -26.36 20.41
C PRO A 304 -10.45 -26.72 20.69
N ARG A 305 -10.15 -27.18 21.92
CA ARG A 305 -8.76 -27.42 22.38
C ARG A 305 -7.95 -28.34 21.45
N ASP A 306 -8.63 -29.22 20.73
CA ASP A 306 -8.04 -30.22 19.84
C ASP A 306 -7.95 -29.76 18.38
N VAL A 307 -8.50 -28.58 18.04
CA VAL A 307 -8.44 -28.02 16.69
C VAL A 307 -7.46 -26.85 16.68
N ARG A 308 -6.19 -27.16 16.41
CA ARG A 308 -5.15 -26.13 16.24
C ARG A 308 -5.11 -25.67 14.79
N PHE A 309 -5.59 -24.45 14.56
CA PHE A 309 -5.55 -23.82 13.23
C PHE A 309 -4.19 -23.21 12.93
N ARG A 310 -3.92 -22.93 11.65
CA ARG A 310 -2.88 -21.97 11.31
C ARG A 310 -3.20 -20.65 12.03
N PRO A 311 -2.21 -20.00 12.67
CA PRO A 311 -2.43 -18.79 13.46
C PRO A 311 -2.93 -17.59 12.62
N ASP A 312 -2.90 -17.70 11.29
CA ASP A 312 -3.44 -16.74 10.35
C ASP A 312 -4.09 -17.53 9.20
N LEU A 313 -5.40 -17.39 9.01
CA LEU A 313 -6.14 -17.99 7.87
C LEU A 313 -5.80 -17.28 6.53
N GLY A 314 -4.90 -16.30 6.57
CA GLY A 314 -4.42 -15.54 5.43
C GLY A 314 -5.14 -14.19 5.31
N GLY A 315 -4.42 -13.21 4.75
CA GLY A 315 -4.93 -11.87 4.48
C GLY A 315 -5.09 -11.64 2.99
N ALA A 316 -6.26 -11.17 2.57
CA ALA A 316 -6.50 -10.74 1.20
C ALA A 316 -6.49 -9.23 1.13
N THR A 317 -5.87 -8.63 0.11
CA THR A 317 -5.76 -7.18 -0.03
C THR A 317 -6.44 -6.65 -1.28
N VAL A 318 -7.09 -5.49 -1.16
CA VAL A 318 -7.69 -4.74 -2.26
C VAL A 318 -7.23 -3.30 -2.18
N THR A 319 -6.74 -2.76 -3.29
CA THR A 319 -6.35 -1.35 -3.35
C THR A 319 -7.52 -0.53 -3.91
N VAL A 320 -7.99 0.42 -3.10
CA VAL A 320 -8.98 1.43 -3.49
C VAL A 320 -8.24 2.65 -4.00
N GLY A 321 -8.49 3.00 -5.26
CA GLY A 321 -7.98 4.21 -5.87
C GLY A 321 -8.92 5.39 -5.66
N ALA A 322 -8.43 6.61 -5.89
CA ALA A 322 -9.32 7.75 -6.07
C ALA A 322 -10.36 7.40 -7.14
N ALA A 323 -11.64 7.66 -6.88
CA ALA A 323 -12.68 7.47 -7.88
C ALA A 323 -12.21 8.16 -9.17
N ARG A 324 -12.25 7.44 -10.30
CA ARG A 324 -12.23 8.15 -11.58
C ARG A 324 -13.43 9.09 -11.49
N LEU A 325 -13.16 10.39 -11.40
CA LEU A 325 -14.00 11.35 -12.09
C LEU A 325 -13.94 10.88 -13.54
N ASP A 326 -14.82 9.95 -13.91
CA ASP A 326 -15.26 9.85 -15.29
C ASP A 326 -15.55 11.28 -15.64
N ARG A 327 -14.74 11.82 -16.56
CA ARG A 327 -14.93 13.15 -17.12
C ARG A 327 -16.42 13.26 -17.33
N LYS A 328 -17.09 14.08 -16.51
CA LYS A 328 -18.37 14.62 -16.91
C LYS A 328 -18.08 15.15 -18.29
N VAL A 329 -18.71 14.51 -19.28
CA VAL A 329 -18.87 15.01 -20.64
C VAL A 329 -18.96 16.53 -20.49
N PRO A 330 -18.10 17.32 -21.16
CA PRO A 330 -18.17 18.76 -21.03
C PRO A 330 -19.62 19.13 -21.27
N LEU A 331 -20.26 19.70 -20.24
CA LEU A 331 -21.57 20.31 -20.37
C LEU A 331 -21.38 21.30 -21.51
N GLN A 332 -21.91 20.97 -22.68
CA GLN A 332 -22.00 21.94 -23.75
C GLN A 332 -22.68 23.15 -23.11
N PRO A 333 -22.10 24.36 -23.24
CA PRO A 333 -22.74 25.55 -22.72
C PRO A 333 -24.16 25.54 -23.26
N ARG A 334 -25.13 25.54 -22.35
CA ARG A 334 -26.54 25.66 -22.70
C ARG A 334 -26.66 26.98 -23.46
N VAL A 335 -26.73 26.88 -24.79
CA VAL A 335 -27.04 28.02 -25.64
C VAL A 335 -28.46 28.40 -25.25
N GLU A 336 -28.59 29.43 -24.42
CA GLU A 336 -29.88 30.06 -24.20
C GLU A 336 -30.38 30.52 -25.58
N PRO A 337 -31.57 30.10 -26.02
CA PRO A 337 -32.13 30.60 -27.25
C PRO A 337 -32.28 32.11 -27.10
N LYS A 338 -31.56 32.87 -27.92
CA LYS A 338 -31.71 34.33 -28.00
C LYS A 338 -33.21 34.65 -28.12
N PRO A 339 -33.75 35.56 -27.30
CA PRO A 339 -35.14 35.98 -27.44
C PRO A 339 -35.34 36.51 -28.86
N LYS A 340 -36.29 35.92 -29.59
CA LYS A 340 -36.72 36.44 -30.89
C LYS A 340 -37.32 37.83 -30.64
N LEU A 341 -36.57 38.86 -31.00
CA LEU A 341 -37.08 40.23 -31.11
C LEU A 341 -38.25 40.22 -32.09
N ASN A 342 -39.43 40.55 -31.57
CA ASN A 342 -40.67 40.64 -32.31
C ASN A 342 -40.67 41.98 -33.09
N PRO A 343 -40.59 41.99 -34.43
CA PRO A 343 -40.46 43.24 -35.19
C PRO A 343 -41.86 43.78 -35.52
N LYS A 344 -42.62 44.21 -34.51
CA LYS A 344 -43.86 44.97 -34.72
C LYS A 344 -44.14 45.93 -33.57
N VAL A 345 -43.43 47.06 -33.56
CA VAL A 345 -44.02 48.34 -33.12
C VAL A 345 -43.47 49.43 -34.05
N LEU A 346 -44.17 49.62 -35.18
CA LEU A 346 -44.00 50.81 -36.01
C LEU A 346 -44.66 51.99 -35.28
N ARG A 347 -43.82 52.98 -34.94
CA ARG A 347 -44.00 54.43 -35.13
C ARG A 347 -45.42 55.00 -34.92
N ARG A 348 -45.59 55.80 -33.87
CA ARG A 348 -46.44 57.00 -33.93
C ARG A 348 -45.58 58.20 -34.37
N PRO A 349 -46.05 59.04 -35.30
CA PRO A 349 -45.40 60.31 -35.58
C PRO A 349 -45.78 61.32 -34.50
N VAL A 350 -44.77 62.03 -33.99
CA VAL A 350 -44.95 63.32 -33.32
C VAL A 350 -44.95 64.35 -34.43
N SER A 351 -46.01 65.16 -34.46
CA SER A 351 -46.10 66.40 -35.23
C SER A 351 -46.14 67.57 -34.22
N PRO A 352 -45.70 68.78 -34.63
CA PRO A 352 -45.16 69.83 -33.77
C PRO A 352 -46.16 70.50 -32.82
#